data_AF-A0A5A8D4R2-F1
#
_entry.id   AF-A0A5A8D4R2-F1
#
_cell.length_a   1.000
_cell.length_b   1.000
_cell.length_c   1.000
_cell.angle_alpha   90.00
_cell.angle_beta   90.00
_cell.angle_gamma   90.00
#
_symmetry.space_group_name_H-M   'P 1'
#
loop_
_entity.id
_entity.type
_entity.pdbx_description
1 polymer ?
#
loop_
_entity_poly.entity_id
_entity_poly.type
_entity_poly.pdbx_seq_one_letter_code
_entity_poly.pdbx_strand_id
1 'polypeptide(L)'
;MASLFRRRKKVDIGGLDELITTSTVGGEENVAANITICDRVNLLRTPEELMEVVEVMRARLGVRDEAVTIPSLFLLEMLIKNCGMRFAQVVAANKGIFTQLENALQWLQRRIRAKEPGSVRASHKALELIQSWGEEFLPMRTSHGLEAFVALYHKLRARGFKFTAPQLDETRPPIFTPPSGIDRSVALQA
;
A
#
# COMPACT_ATOMS: atom_id res chain seq x y z
N MET A 1 -20.94 17.05 25.29
CA MET A 1 -20.61 15.61 25.25
C MET A 1 -19.19 15.46 24.74
N ALA A 2 -18.22 15.26 25.63
CA ALA A 2 -16.83 15.05 25.24
C ALA A 2 -16.74 13.75 24.43
N SER A 3 -16.34 13.85 23.16
CA SER A 3 -16.05 12.69 22.34
C SER A 3 -14.98 11.87 23.04
N LEU A 4 -15.38 10.70 23.55
CA LEU A 4 -14.48 9.66 24.04
C LEU A 4 -13.75 9.08 22.82
N PHE A 5 -12.84 9.86 22.22
CA PHE A 5 -11.76 9.30 21.43
C PHE A 5 -10.87 8.53 22.40
N ARG A 6 -11.26 7.28 22.67
CA ARG A 6 -10.39 6.32 23.33
C ARG A 6 -9.16 6.19 22.43
N ARG A 7 -8.07 6.88 22.79
CA ARG A 7 -6.78 6.77 22.11
C ARG A 7 -6.46 5.28 22.06
N ARG A 8 -6.46 4.70 20.86
CA ARG A 8 -6.04 3.31 20.67
C ARG A 8 -4.66 3.18 21.30
N LYS A 9 -4.48 2.19 22.18
CA LYS A 9 -3.15 1.90 22.74
C LYS A 9 -2.26 1.47 21.57
N LYS A 10 -1.15 2.18 21.37
CA LYS A 10 -0.16 1.87 20.34
C LYS A 10 0.36 0.46 20.58
N VAL A 11 0.30 -0.39 19.56
CA VAL A 11 0.86 -1.74 19.61
C VAL A 11 2.37 -1.62 19.35
N ASP A 12 3.17 -2.39 20.08
CA ASP A 12 4.61 -2.43 19.82
C ASP A 12 4.88 -3.27 18.57
N ILE A 13 5.60 -2.69 17.62
CA ILE A 13 6.03 -3.33 16.37
C ILE A 13 7.57 -3.34 16.25
N GLY A 14 8.26 -3.22 17.39
CA GLY A 14 9.71 -3.36 17.51
C GLY A 14 10.51 -2.25 16.84
N GLY A 15 9.97 -1.03 16.72
CA GLY A 15 10.63 0.08 16.02
C GLY A 15 10.43 0.10 14.50
N LEU A 16 9.49 -0.71 13.97
CA LEU A 16 9.08 -0.62 12.56
C LEU A 16 8.52 0.78 12.23
N ASP A 17 7.88 1.46 13.16
CA ASP A 17 7.35 2.81 12.97
C ASP A 17 8.44 3.85 12.69
N GLU A 18 9.56 3.78 13.41
CA GLU A 18 10.71 4.63 13.17
C GLU A 18 11.37 4.30 11.83
N LEU A 19 11.57 3.01 11.53
CA LEU A 19 12.18 2.58 10.27
C LEU A 19 11.33 2.98 9.04
N ILE A 20 10.00 2.86 9.13
CA ILE A 20 9.06 3.34 8.11
C ILE A 20 9.17 4.87 7.98
N THR A 21 9.21 5.59 9.09
CA THR A 21 9.30 7.06 9.07
C THR A 21 10.59 7.54 8.42
N THR A 22 11.71 6.88 8.70
CA THR A 22 13.04 7.21 8.15
C THR A 22 13.20 6.77 6.70
N SER A 23 12.58 5.66 6.28
CA SER A 23 12.63 5.20 4.87
C SER A 23 11.72 5.99 3.94
N THR A 24 10.74 6.74 4.47
CA THR A 24 9.73 7.46 3.69
C THR A 24 9.92 8.98 3.70
N VAL A 25 11.17 9.43 3.57
CA VAL A 25 11.55 10.85 3.40
C VAL A 25 12.55 10.98 2.24
N GLY A 26 12.78 12.22 1.77
CA GLY A 26 13.82 12.50 0.75
C GLY A 26 13.35 12.41 -0.71
N GLY A 27 12.09 12.05 -0.96
CA GLY A 27 11.47 12.08 -2.30
C GLY A 27 11.82 10.91 -3.22
N GLU A 28 12.70 10.02 -2.79
CA GLU A 28 13.11 8.81 -3.52
C GLU A 28 12.95 7.58 -2.63
N GLU A 29 12.71 6.44 -3.27
CA GLU A 29 12.56 5.16 -2.60
C GLU A 29 13.89 4.65 -2.01
N ASN A 30 13.86 4.22 -0.75
CA ASN A 30 14.98 3.51 -0.13
C ASN A 30 14.75 1.99 -0.23
N VAL A 31 15.14 1.41 -1.37
CA VAL A 31 14.89 -0.01 -1.67
C VAL A 31 15.43 -0.94 -0.58
N ALA A 32 16.65 -0.69 -0.09
CA ALA A 32 17.28 -1.53 0.93
C ALA A 32 16.51 -1.49 2.27
N ALA A 33 16.10 -0.30 2.71
CA ALA A 33 15.27 -0.16 3.90
C ALA A 33 13.88 -0.80 3.70
N ASN A 34 13.28 -0.64 2.52
CA ASN A 34 11.96 -1.21 2.22
C ASN A 34 11.98 -2.74 2.23
N ILE A 35 13.03 -3.38 1.72
CA ILE A 35 13.22 -4.84 1.82
C ILE A 35 13.28 -5.25 3.30
N THR A 36 14.10 -4.55 4.09
CA THR A 36 14.23 -4.81 5.53
C THR A 36 12.89 -4.64 6.26
N ILE A 37 12.09 -3.64 5.88
CA ILE A 37 10.75 -3.43 6.43
C ILE A 37 9.83 -4.61 6.04
N CYS A 38 9.83 -5.05 4.78
CA CYS A 38 9.01 -6.19 4.34
C CYS A 38 9.36 -7.47 5.12
N ASP A 39 10.65 -7.76 5.29
CA ASP A 39 11.12 -8.91 6.06
C ASP A 39 10.63 -8.85 7.51
N ARG A 40 10.75 -7.68 8.14
CA ARG A 40 10.29 -7.47 9.52
C ARG A 40 8.77 -7.55 9.66
N VAL A 41 8.01 -7.02 8.69
CA VAL A 41 6.55 -7.14 8.66
C VAL A 41 6.12 -8.61 8.53
N ASN A 42 6.84 -9.41 7.74
CA ASN A 42 6.59 -10.86 7.61
C ASN A 42 6.82 -11.64 8.91
N LEU A 43 7.61 -11.12 9.85
CA LEU A 43 7.82 -11.73 11.16
C LEU A 43 6.69 -11.43 12.16
N LEU A 44 5.85 -10.42 11.91
CA LEU A 44 4.73 -10.07 12.78
C LEU A 44 3.69 -11.21 12.82
N ARG A 45 3.07 -11.42 13.97
CA ARG A 45 2.26 -12.63 14.22
C ARG A 45 0.77 -12.33 14.28
N THR A 46 0.40 -11.13 14.71
CA THR A 46 -0.99 -10.75 15.01
C THR A 46 -1.54 -9.74 14.00
N PRO A 47 -2.86 -9.75 13.73
CA PRO A 47 -3.52 -8.72 12.94
C PRO A 47 -3.35 -7.31 13.54
N GLU A 48 -3.26 -7.19 14.86
CA GLU A 48 -3.10 -5.93 15.57
C GLU A 48 -1.74 -5.26 15.28
N GLU A 49 -0.66 -6.05 15.23
CA GLU A 49 0.67 -5.59 14.84
C GLU A 49 0.69 -5.14 13.37
N LEU A 50 0.13 -5.94 12.46
CA LEU A 50 0.02 -5.56 11.05
C LEU A 50 -0.81 -4.28 10.87
N MET A 51 -1.88 -4.14 11.64
CA MET A 51 -2.73 -2.95 11.61
C MET A 51 -1.98 -1.72 12.10
N GLU A 52 -1.08 -1.85 13.08
CA GLU A 52 -0.22 -0.74 13.50
C GLU A 52 0.72 -0.29 12.38
N VAL A 53 1.29 -1.22 11.60
CA VAL A 53 2.06 -0.89 10.38
C VAL A 53 1.20 -0.12 9.37
N VAL A 54 -0.04 -0.55 9.14
CA VAL A 54 -0.99 0.15 8.25
C VAL A 54 -1.33 1.55 8.77
N GLU A 55 -1.47 1.74 10.08
CA GLU A 55 -1.69 3.05 10.70
C GLU A 55 -0.50 3.99 10.53
N VAL A 56 0.74 3.49 10.67
CA VAL A 56 1.95 4.27 10.38
C VAL A 56 1.97 4.67 8.91
N MET A 57 1.75 3.73 7.98
CA MET A 57 1.68 4.03 6.54
C MET A 57 0.59 5.05 6.21
N ARG A 58 -0.59 4.93 6.82
CA ARG A 58 -1.67 5.91 6.70
C ARG A 58 -1.23 7.28 7.19
N ALA A 59 -0.53 7.37 8.31
CA ALA A 59 0.00 8.64 8.82
C ALA A 59 1.03 9.26 7.86
N ARG A 60 1.91 8.46 7.24
CA ARG A 60 2.88 8.93 6.24
C ARG A 60 2.20 9.46 4.98
N LEU A 61 1.21 8.75 4.43
CA LEU A 61 0.35 9.24 3.34
C LEU A 61 -0.51 10.45 3.74
N GLY A 62 -0.64 10.69 5.05
CA GLY A 62 -1.19 11.88 5.70
C GLY A 62 -0.44 13.18 5.38
N VAL A 63 0.88 13.07 5.23
CA VAL A 63 1.78 14.20 5.10
C VAL A 63 1.62 14.82 3.71
N ARG A 64 1.31 16.11 3.66
CA ARG A 64 1.12 16.86 2.41
C ARG A 64 2.44 17.37 1.86
N ASP A 65 3.35 16.42 1.65
CA ASP A 65 4.69 16.63 1.11
C ASP A 65 5.01 15.49 0.14
N GLU A 66 5.46 15.83 -1.07
CA GLU A 66 5.83 14.85 -2.08
C GLU A 66 7.10 14.09 -1.71
N ALA A 67 8.01 14.74 -0.96
CA ALA A 67 9.21 14.11 -0.43
C ALA A 67 8.89 12.96 0.54
N VAL A 68 7.67 12.93 1.08
CA VAL A 68 7.15 11.84 1.91
C VAL A 68 6.18 10.95 1.13
N THR A 69 5.28 11.55 0.35
CA THR A 69 4.21 10.83 -0.36
C THR A 69 4.77 9.83 -1.34
N ILE A 70 5.76 10.21 -2.16
CA ILE A 70 6.36 9.33 -3.17
C ILE A 70 6.96 8.06 -2.53
N PRO A 71 7.94 8.16 -1.62
CA PRO A 71 8.53 6.96 -1.04
C PRO A 71 7.53 6.16 -0.18
N SER A 72 6.52 6.81 0.41
CA SER A 72 5.43 6.09 1.10
C SER A 72 4.59 5.24 0.15
N LEU A 73 4.30 5.72 -1.07
CA LEU A 73 3.58 4.94 -2.08
C LEU A 73 4.42 3.74 -2.56
N PHE A 74 5.72 3.93 -2.77
CA PHE A 74 6.64 2.84 -3.11
C PHE A 74 6.72 1.78 -2.00
N LEU A 75 6.85 2.20 -0.74
CA LEU A 75 6.87 1.26 0.38
C LEU A 75 5.53 0.52 0.51
N LEU A 76 4.39 1.20 0.36
CA LEU A 76 3.08 0.56 0.42
C LEU A 76 2.90 -0.50 -0.69
N GLU A 77 3.37 -0.19 -1.90
CA GLU A 77 3.42 -1.16 -2.99
C GLU A 77 4.25 -2.39 -2.63
N MET A 78 5.47 -2.19 -2.13
CA MET A 78 6.35 -3.29 -1.74
C MET A 78 5.73 -4.14 -0.63
N LEU A 79 5.11 -3.52 0.38
CA LEU A 79 4.46 -4.26 1.46
C LEU A 79 3.31 -5.13 0.94
N ILE A 80 2.47 -4.61 0.05
CA ILE A 80 1.33 -5.39 -0.50
C ILE A 80 1.83 -6.54 -1.38
N LYS A 81 2.92 -6.35 -2.13
CA LYS A 81 3.51 -7.40 -2.97
C LYS A 81 4.27 -8.47 -2.17
N ASN A 82 4.94 -8.09 -1.09
CA ASN A 82 5.92 -8.94 -0.42
C ASN A 82 5.51 -9.42 0.99
N CYS A 83 4.44 -8.89 1.59
CA CYS A 83 4.00 -9.28 2.94
C CYS A 83 2.79 -10.23 2.98
N GLY A 84 2.48 -10.84 1.84
CA GLY A 84 1.47 -11.86 1.67
C GLY A 84 0.01 -11.38 1.82
N MET A 85 -0.91 -12.30 1.57
CA MET A 85 -2.36 -12.03 1.57
C MET A 85 -2.87 -11.46 2.90
N ARG A 86 -2.32 -11.92 4.03
CA ARG A 86 -2.72 -11.45 5.37
C ARG A 86 -2.50 -9.95 5.54
N PHE A 87 -1.41 -9.39 5.01
CA PHE A 87 -1.18 -7.95 5.05
C PHE A 87 -2.18 -7.20 4.18
N ALA A 88 -2.43 -7.66 2.95
CA ALA A 88 -3.43 -7.07 2.06
C ALA A 88 -4.84 -7.04 2.69
N GLN A 89 -5.23 -8.11 3.39
CA GLN A 89 -6.50 -8.16 4.13
C GLN A 89 -6.58 -7.12 5.25
N VAL A 90 -5.50 -6.91 6.00
CA VAL A 90 -5.45 -5.88 7.05
C VAL A 90 -5.51 -4.48 6.44
N VAL A 91 -4.84 -4.25 5.31
CA VAL A 91 -4.97 -2.99 4.56
C VAL A 91 -6.41 -2.79 4.11
N ALA A 92 -7.06 -3.80 3.52
CA ALA A 92 -8.45 -3.75 3.06
C ALA A 92 -9.43 -3.42 4.19
N ALA A 93 -9.18 -3.91 5.40
CA ALA A 93 -9.98 -3.60 6.58
C ALA A 93 -9.82 -2.14 7.08
N ASN A 94 -8.73 -1.45 6.72
CA ASN A 94 -8.47 -0.08 7.15
C ASN A 94 -9.10 0.95 6.21
N LYS A 95 -10.34 1.38 6.46
CA LYS A 95 -10.99 2.45 5.65
C LYS A 95 -10.21 3.77 5.61
N GLY A 96 -9.39 4.02 6.64
CA GLY A 96 -8.61 5.24 6.78
C GLY A 96 -7.51 5.36 5.72
N ILE A 97 -6.82 4.27 5.36
CA ILE A 97 -5.75 4.31 4.36
C ILE A 97 -6.30 4.61 2.96
N PHE A 98 -7.44 4.01 2.58
CA PHE A 98 -8.10 4.33 1.30
C PHE A 98 -8.59 5.78 1.25
N THR A 99 -9.18 6.26 2.35
CA THR A 99 -9.57 7.67 2.48
C THR A 99 -8.35 8.58 2.33
N GLN A 100 -7.21 8.19 2.88
CA GLN A 100 -5.97 8.94 2.79
C GLN A 100 -5.40 8.95 1.36
N LEU A 101 -5.45 7.82 0.64
CA LEU A 101 -5.06 7.72 -0.77
C LEU A 101 -5.94 8.62 -1.66
N GLU A 102 -7.27 8.62 -1.45
CA GLU A 102 -8.18 9.55 -2.16
C GLU A 102 -7.82 11.00 -1.88
N ASN A 103 -7.56 11.32 -0.62
CA ASN A 103 -7.19 12.66 -0.18
C ASN A 103 -5.84 13.10 -0.75
N ALA A 104 -4.85 12.20 -0.80
CA ALA A 104 -3.54 12.45 -1.40
C ALA A 104 -3.69 12.74 -2.90
N LEU A 105 -4.45 11.93 -3.63
CA LEU A 105 -4.74 12.16 -5.04
C LEU A 105 -5.43 13.51 -5.29
N GLN A 106 -6.45 13.87 -4.51
CA GLN A 106 -7.12 15.16 -4.65
C GLN A 106 -6.17 16.35 -4.40
N TRP A 107 -5.26 16.21 -3.44
CA TRP A 107 -4.24 17.22 -3.18
C TRP A 107 -3.24 17.32 -4.33
N LEU A 108 -2.73 16.19 -4.84
CA LEU A 108 -1.84 16.15 -6.00
C LEU A 108 -2.49 16.77 -7.23
N GLN A 109 -3.78 16.50 -7.48
CA GLN A 109 -4.52 17.10 -8.59
C GLN A 109 -4.66 18.63 -8.48
N ARG A 110 -4.75 19.18 -7.26
CA ARG A 110 -4.72 20.64 -7.06
C ARG A 110 -3.35 21.21 -7.38
N ARG A 111 -2.27 20.56 -6.94
CA ARG A 111 -0.88 20.96 -7.21
C ARG A 111 -0.52 20.88 -8.70
N ILE A 112 -0.99 19.85 -9.39
CA ILE A 112 -0.84 19.72 -10.85
C ILE A 112 -1.50 20.90 -11.57
N ARG A 113 -2.71 21.30 -11.18
CA ARG A 113 -3.38 22.48 -11.75
C ARG A 113 -2.63 23.78 -11.46
N ALA A 114 -1.99 23.85 -10.29
CA ALA A 114 -1.11 24.95 -9.91
C ALA A 114 0.29 24.89 -10.55
N LYS A 115 0.57 23.87 -11.38
CA LYS A 115 1.86 23.64 -12.05
C LYS A 115 3.04 23.50 -11.08
N GLU A 116 2.80 22.97 -9.89
CA GLU A 116 3.86 22.72 -8.92
C GLU A 116 4.69 21.48 -9.32
N PRO A 117 6.03 21.55 -9.24
CA PRO A 117 6.93 20.46 -9.65
C PRO A 117 6.74 19.22 -8.77
N GLY A 118 7.02 18.03 -9.32
CA GLY A 118 6.94 16.73 -8.62
C GLY A 118 5.54 16.13 -8.47
N SER A 119 4.49 16.97 -8.48
CA SER A 119 3.10 16.56 -8.30
C SER A 119 2.57 15.55 -9.32
N VAL A 120 3.07 15.62 -10.56
CA VAL A 120 2.75 14.68 -11.64
C VAL A 120 3.33 13.29 -11.35
N ARG A 121 4.60 13.20 -10.92
CA ARG A 121 5.26 11.91 -10.61
C ARG A 121 4.52 11.19 -9.47
N ALA A 122 4.22 11.91 -8.39
CA ALA A 122 3.47 11.38 -7.26
C ALA A 122 2.05 10.94 -7.66
N SER A 123 1.34 11.73 -8.46
CA SER A 123 -0.02 11.38 -8.91
C SER A 123 0.00 10.16 -9.82
N HIS A 124 0.99 10.06 -10.72
CA HIS A 124 1.15 8.91 -11.60
C HIS A 124 1.36 7.64 -10.79
N LYS A 125 2.29 7.67 -9.82
CA LYS A 125 2.59 6.51 -8.98
C LYS A 125 1.38 6.03 -8.18
N ALA A 126 0.62 6.96 -7.60
CA ALA A 126 -0.59 6.61 -6.85
C ALA A 126 -1.67 5.96 -7.75
N LEU A 127 -1.88 6.49 -8.95
CA LEU A 127 -2.85 5.96 -9.90
C LEU A 127 -2.45 4.59 -10.43
N GLU A 128 -1.17 4.41 -10.80
CA GLU A 128 -0.62 3.12 -11.21
C GLU A 128 -0.87 2.04 -10.15
N LEU A 129 -0.54 2.38 -8.88
CA LEU A 129 -0.68 1.48 -7.76
C LEU A 129 -2.14 1.07 -7.51
N ILE A 130 -3.05 2.04 -7.51
CA ILE A 130 -4.49 1.80 -7.33
C ILE A 130 -5.06 0.97 -8.50
N GLN A 131 -4.60 1.21 -9.73
CA GLN A 131 -5.03 0.42 -10.89
C GLN A 131 -4.57 -1.04 -10.76
N SER A 132 -3.29 -1.27 -10.47
CA SER A 132 -2.74 -2.62 -10.28
C SER A 132 -3.54 -3.39 -9.22
N TRP A 133 -3.78 -2.80 -8.04
CA TRP A 133 -4.60 -3.46 -7.01
C TRP A 133 -6.05 -3.69 -7.44
N GLY A 134 -6.67 -2.71 -8.11
CA GLY A 134 -8.06 -2.80 -8.53
C GLY A 134 -8.31 -3.90 -9.56
N GLU A 135 -7.35 -4.11 -10.48
CA GLU A 135 -7.42 -5.12 -11.53
C GLU A 135 -7.03 -6.50 -11.00
N GLU A 136 -5.95 -6.60 -10.24
CA GLU A 136 -5.40 -7.89 -9.78
C GLU A 136 -6.19 -8.50 -8.62
N PHE A 137 -6.79 -7.70 -7.74
CA PHE A 137 -7.64 -8.22 -6.66
C PHE A 137 -9.09 -8.43 -7.08
N LEU A 138 -9.49 -8.00 -8.29
CA LEU A 138 -10.84 -8.18 -8.80
C LEU A 138 -11.34 -9.64 -8.72
N PRO A 139 -10.56 -10.67 -9.11
CA PRO A 139 -11.00 -12.07 -9.05
C PRO A 139 -11.20 -12.57 -7.61
N MET A 140 -10.41 -12.06 -6.65
CA MET A 140 -10.39 -12.55 -5.28
C MET A 140 -11.18 -11.69 -4.30
N ARG A 141 -11.72 -10.54 -4.74
CA ARG A 141 -12.27 -9.48 -3.89
C ARG A 141 -13.21 -9.97 -2.79
N THR A 142 -14.18 -10.84 -3.12
CA THR A 142 -15.16 -11.35 -2.15
C THR A 142 -14.63 -12.50 -1.34
N SER A 143 -13.92 -13.43 -1.97
CA SER A 143 -13.36 -14.62 -1.30
C SER A 143 -12.30 -14.27 -0.23
N HIS A 144 -11.59 -13.14 -0.40
CA HIS A 144 -10.47 -12.77 0.44
C HIS A 144 -10.66 -11.43 1.16
N GLY A 145 -11.83 -10.78 1.06
CA GLY A 145 -12.11 -9.51 1.74
C GLY A 145 -11.29 -8.33 1.21
N LEU A 146 -11.05 -8.27 -0.11
CA LEU A 146 -10.24 -7.25 -0.79
C LEU A 146 -11.11 -6.21 -1.54
N GLU A 147 -12.41 -6.15 -1.26
CA GLU A 147 -13.35 -5.28 -1.97
C GLU A 147 -12.97 -3.81 -1.89
N ALA A 148 -12.33 -3.37 -0.81
CA ALA A 148 -11.93 -1.97 -0.62
C ALA A 148 -10.94 -1.47 -1.69
N PHE A 149 -10.01 -2.32 -2.14
CA PHE A 149 -9.07 -1.99 -3.22
C PHE A 149 -9.80 -1.78 -4.54
N VAL A 150 -10.64 -2.75 -4.91
CA VAL A 150 -11.45 -2.73 -6.14
C VAL A 150 -12.42 -1.56 -6.14
N ALA A 151 -13.07 -1.30 -5.00
CA ALA A 151 -13.98 -0.18 -4.83
C ALA A 151 -13.28 1.18 -4.99
N LEU A 152 -12.06 1.35 -4.45
CA LEU A 152 -11.29 2.58 -4.61
C LEU A 152 -10.98 2.83 -6.10
N TYR A 153 -10.52 1.82 -6.82
CA TYR A 153 -10.22 1.91 -8.26
C TYR A 153 -11.45 2.35 -9.07
N HIS A 154 -12.58 1.64 -8.93
CA HIS A 154 -13.80 1.98 -9.66
C HIS A 154 -14.35 3.35 -9.27
N LYS A 155 -14.30 3.71 -7.98
CA LYS A 155 -14.75 5.02 -7.48
C LYS A 155 -13.94 6.17 -8.09
N LEU A 156 -12.62 6.04 -8.17
CA LEU A 156 -11.78 7.08 -8.77
C LEU A 156 -11.97 7.18 -10.28
N ARG A 157 -12.16 6.06 -10.98
CA ARG A 157 -12.54 6.07 -12.40
C ARG A 157 -13.86 6.79 -12.64
N ALA A 158 -14.89 6.50 -11.83
CA ALA A 158 -16.19 7.17 -11.92
C ALA A 158 -16.09 8.68 -11.66
N ARG A 159 -15.10 9.12 -10.88
CA ARG A 159 -14.78 10.55 -10.63
C ARG A 159 -13.93 11.19 -11.73
N GLY A 160 -13.58 10.47 -12.78
CA GLY A 160 -12.83 11.00 -13.93
C GLY A 160 -11.31 11.02 -13.78
N PHE A 161 -10.74 10.32 -12.79
CA PHE A 161 -9.29 10.13 -12.74
C PHE A 161 -8.82 9.28 -13.93
N LYS A 162 -7.81 9.79 -14.65
CA LYS A 162 -7.21 9.10 -15.79
C LYS A 162 -6.10 8.18 -15.32
N PHE A 163 -6.34 6.88 -15.39
CA PHE A 163 -5.34 5.86 -15.11
C PHE A 163 -4.46 5.65 -16.34
N THR A 164 -3.17 5.39 -16.13
CA THR A 164 -2.14 5.52 -17.17
C THR A 164 -1.95 4.30 -18.03
N ALA A 165 -2.36 3.11 -17.58
CA ALA A 165 -2.26 1.90 -18.39
C ALA A 165 -3.61 1.51 -19.02
N PRO A 166 -3.59 0.87 -20.20
CA PRO A 166 -4.76 0.17 -20.73
C PRO A 166 -5.34 -0.79 -19.69
N GLN A 167 -6.66 -1.00 -19.72
CA GLN A 167 -7.31 -1.99 -18.85
C GLN A 167 -6.85 -3.39 -19.25
N LEU A 168 -6.45 -4.20 -18.25
CA LEU A 168 -5.90 -5.54 -18.44
C LEU A 168 -4.67 -5.57 -19.36
N ASP A 169 -3.56 -5.01 -18.88
CA ASP A 169 -2.26 -5.34 -19.43
C ASP A 169 -1.85 -6.74 -18.93
N GLU A 170 -2.12 -7.77 -19.73
CA GLU A 170 -1.77 -9.17 -19.46
C GLU A 170 -0.25 -9.41 -19.29
N THR A 171 0.59 -8.41 -19.58
CA THR A 171 2.05 -8.49 -19.42
C THR A 171 2.53 -8.16 -18.00
N ARG A 172 1.65 -7.69 -17.10
CA ARG A 172 2.05 -7.36 -15.72
C ARG A 172 2.27 -8.62 -14.87
N PRO A 173 3.36 -8.67 -14.08
CA PRO A 173 3.58 -9.77 -13.15
C PRO A 173 2.53 -9.74 -12.02
N PRO A 174 2.02 -10.91 -11.58
CA PRO A 174 1.08 -10.97 -10.48
C PRO A 174 1.68 -10.39 -9.18
N ILE A 175 0.88 -9.66 -8.39
CA ILE A 175 1.27 -9.04 -7.10
C ILE A 175 1.83 -10.07 -6.12
N PHE A 176 1.30 -11.30 -6.13
CA PHE A 176 1.77 -12.35 -5.25
C PHE A 176 2.92 -13.13 -5.89
N THR A 177 4.08 -13.10 -5.25
CA THR A 177 5.13 -14.08 -5.51
C THR A 177 4.59 -15.49 -5.19
N PRO A 178 4.75 -16.47 -6.08
CA PRO A 178 4.37 -17.85 -5.77
C PRO A 178 5.10 -18.32 -4.50
N PRO A 179 4.47 -19.15 -3.65
CA PRO A 179 5.10 -19.65 -2.45
C PRO A 179 6.40 -20.38 -2.81
N SER A 180 7.46 -20.14 -2.04
CA SER A 180 8.76 -20.83 -2.15
C SER A 180 8.64 -22.29 -1.67
N GLY A 181 7.95 -23.11 -2.47
CA GLY A 181 7.80 -24.54 -2.26
C GLY A 181 8.80 -25.32 -3.09
N ILE A 182 10.05 -25.43 -2.61
CA ILE A 182 10.83 -26.64 -2.92
C ILE A 182 10.52 -27.62 -1.79
N ASP A 183 9.47 -28.41 -1.97
CA ASP A 183 9.37 -29.66 -1.22
C ASP A 183 10.44 -30.61 -1.78
N ARG A 184 11.54 -30.77 -1.02
CA ARG A 184 12.64 -31.68 -1.36
C ARG A 184 12.32 -33.16 -1.11
N SER A 185 11.07 -33.54 -0.84
CA SER A 185 10.75 -34.95 -0.56
C SER A 185 10.52 -35.83 -1.78
N VAL A 186 10.51 -35.30 -3.01
CA VAL A 186 10.22 -36.11 -4.23
C VAL A 186 11.48 -36.50 -5.05
N ALA A 187 12.68 -36.07 -4.65
CA ALA A 187 13.91 -36.32 -5.42
C ALA A 187 14.71 -37.57 -4.98
N LEU A 188 14.05 -38.61 -4.44
CA LEU A 188 14.69 -39.89 -4.09
C LEU A 188 13.86 -41.10 -4.54
N GLN A 189 13.41 -41.10 -5.79
CA GLN A 189 13.02 -42.33 -6.50
C GLN A 189 13.33 -42.19 -8.00
N ALA A 190 14.61 -42.27 -8.36
CA ALA A 190 15.08 -42.62 -9.70
C ALA A 190 16.49 -43.22 -9.58
#